data_AF-A0A0P6XJ43-F1
#
_entry.id   AF-A0A0P6XJ43-F1
#
_cell.length_a   1.000
_cell.length_b   1.000
_cell.length_c   1.000
_cell.angle_alpha   90.00
_cell.angle_beta   90.00
_cell.angle_gamma   90.00
#
_symmetry.space_group_name_H-M   'P 1'
#
loop_
_entity.id
_entity.type
_entity.pdbx_description
1 polymer ?
#
loop_
_entity_poly.entity_id
_entity_poly.type
_entity_poly.pdbx_seq_one_letter_code
_entity_poly.pdbx_strand_id
1 'polypeptide(L)'
;MPPTPATTTRKKRLHLLEETDRAALYDRPIFNDADRLIAFTLSDAEAERFPRLSDDLLHAWFILQLGYFKAKQRFFPLALPTMLDDLQYILAYLGSPMETADLRIPNPHTTNRSMPNIPAANRRVNIIKYFPV
;
A
#
# COMPACT_ATOMS: atom_id res chain seq x y z
N MET A 1 40.13 -4.09 -51.44
CA MET A 1 40.05 -4.18 -49.96
C MET A 1 38.76 -3.51 -49.53
N PRO A 2 37.75 -4.22 -49.00
CA PRO A 2 36.51 -3.59 -48.57
C PRO A 2 36.69 -2.91 -47.20
N PRO A 3 35.99 -1.79 -46.91
CA PRO A 3 36.01 -1.18 -45.59
C PRO A 3 35.27 -2.06 -44.57
N THR A 4 35.88 -2.21 -43.40
CA THR A 4 35.36 -2.99 -42.27
C THR A 4 34.04 -2.38 -41.74
N PRO A 5 33.02 -3.19 -41.40
CA PRO A 5 31.80 -2.67 -40.79
C PRO A 5 32.10 -2.18 -39.36
N ALA A 6 31.89 -0.89 -39.11
CA ALA A 6 31.93 -0.33 -37.76
C ALA A 6 30.84 -0.98 -36.90
N THR A 7 31.25 -1.80 -35.93
CA THR A 7 30.36 -2.37 -34.93
C THR A 7 29.80 -1.24 -34.07
N THR A 8 28.57 -0.82 -34.33
CA THR A 8 27.85 0.14 -33.47
C THR A 8 27.49 -0.59 -32.17
N THR A 9 28.38 -0.52 -31.17
CA THR A 9 28.08 -0.97 -29.81
C THR A 9 27.03 -0.03 -29.24
N ARG A 10 25.76 -0.44 -29.27
CA ARG A 10 24.64 0.29 -28.65
C ARG A 10 24.85 0.26 -27.14
N LYS A 11 25.59 1.25 -26.61
CA LYS A 11 25.78 1.48 -25.18
C LYS A 11 24.40 1.66 -24.53
N LYS A 12 23.90 0.62 -23.87
CA LYS A 12 22.76 0.72 -22.95
C LYS A 12 23.22 1.58 -21.78
N ARG A 13 22.95 2.89 -21.84
CA ARG A 13 23.26 3.83 -20.77
C ARG A 13 22.26 3.58 -19.64
N LEU A 14 22.70 2.88 -18.59
CA LEU A 14 22.01 2.88 -17.30
C LEU A 14 22.09 4.31 -16.77
N HIS A 15 21.03 5.09 -16.93
CA HIS A 15 20.84 6.32 -16.15
C HIS A 15 20.50 5.87 -14.73
N LEU A 16 21.47 5.98 -13.82
CA LEU A 16 21.22 5.86 -12.39
C LEU A 16 20.28 7.00 -12.01
N LEU A 17 19.12 6.69 -11.41
CA LEU A 17 18.18 7.72 -10.99
C LEU A 17 18.87 8.66 -9.99
N GLU A 18 18.73 9.95 -10.20
CA GLU A 18 19.12 10.98 -9.24
C GLU A 18 18.34 10.76 -7.93
N GLU A 19 18.87 11.21 -6.80
CA GLU A 19 18.31 10.90 -5.47
C GLU A 19 16.85 11.34 -5.34
N THR A 20 16.47 12.47 -5.95
CA THR A 20 15.09 12.98 -5.98
C THR A 20 14.14 12.05 -6.73
N ASP A 21 14.59 11.46 -7.85
CA ASP A 21 13.78 10.52 -8.63
C ASP A 21 13.63 9.20 -7.89
N ARG A 22 14.66 8.78 -7.14
CA ARG A 22 14.60 7.60 -6.28
C ARG A 22 13.62 7.81 -5.14
N ALA A 23 13.71 8.92 -4.42
CA ALA A 23 12.77 9.28 -3.36
C ALA A 23 11.33 9.31 -3.90
N ALA A 24 11.12 9.92 -5.08
CA ALA A 24 9.82 9.94 -5.73
C ALA A 24 9.27 8.54 -6.07
N LEU A 25 10.12 7.53 -6.29
CA LEU A 25 9.71 6.17 -6.68
C LEU A 25 9.64 5.16 -5.52
N TYR A 26 10.48 5.32 -4.51
CA TYR A 26 10.70 4.33 -3.46
C TYR A 26 10.26 4.81 -2.09
N ASP A 27 10.15 6.12 -1.89
CA ASP A 27 9.66 6.62 -0.61
C ASP A 27 8.16 6.50 -0.53
N ARG A 28 7.71 6.39 0.72
CA ARG A 28 6.31 6.39 1.06
C ARG A 28 5.62 7.66 0.54
N PRO A 29 4.34 7.56 0.14
CA PRO A 29 3.53 8.75 -0.10
C PRO A 29 3.57 9.71 1.08
N ILE A 30 3.62 11.00 0.76
CA ILE A 30 3.37 12.09 1.68
C ILE A 30 2.14 12.80 1.11
N PHE A 31 1.06 12.81 1.87
CA PHE A 31 -0.21 13.41 1.44
C PHE A 31 -0.45 14.72 2.18
N ASN A 32 -1.00 15.70 1.46
CA ASN A 32 -1.76 16.78 2.09
C ASN A 32 -3.21 16.34 2.32
N ASP A 33 -4.02 17.16 3.00
CA ASP A 33 -5.39 16.77 3.36
C ASP A 33 -6.31 16.51 2.15
N ALA A 34 -6.11 17.22 1.03
CA ALA A 34 -6.88 16.97 -0.19
C ALA A 34 -6.50 15.62 -0.82
N ASP A 35 -5.20 15.31 -0.86
CA ASP A 35 -4.71 14.03 -1.38
C ASP A 35 -5.14 12.86 -0.51
N ARG A 36 -5.19 13.04 0.83
CA ARG A 36 -5.69 12.02 1.77
C ARG A 36 -7.13 11.63 1.47
N LEU A 37 -7.99 12.61 1.21
CA LEU A 37 -9.37 12.34 0.84
C LEU A 37 -9.45 11.49 -0.43
N ILE A 38 -8.68 11.84 -1.46
CA ILE A 38 -8.67 11.09 -2.73
C ILE A 38 -8.09 9.68 -2.54
N ALA A 39 -6.97 9.56 -1.82
CA ALA A 39 -6.26 8.30 -1.64
C ALA A 39 -7.03 7.31 -0.77
N PHE A 40 -7.67 7.78 0.30
CA PHE A 40 -8.29 6.92 1.32
C PHE A 40 -9.80 6.73 1.14
N THR A 41 -10.43 7.47 0.22
CA THR A 41 -11.82 7.18 -0.17
C THR A 41 -11.88 5.91 -1.01
N LEU A 42 -12.74 4.98 -0.61
CA LEU A 42 -13.07 3.81 -1.41
C LEU A 42 -14.10 4.19 -2.47
N SER A 43 -13.85 3.81 -3.72
CA SER A 43 -14.90 3.80 -4.75
C SER A 43 -15.93 2.71 -4.47
N ASP A 44 -17.12 2.83 -5.06
CA ASP A 44 -18.19 1.83 -4.88
C ASP A 44 -17.73 0.41 -5.21
N ALA A 45 -16.95 0.25 -6.29
CA ALA A 45 -16.42 -1.04 -6.71
C ALA A 45 -15.37 -1.62 -5.76
N GLU A 46 -14.61 -0.76 -5.07
CA GLU A 46 -13.67 -1.15 -4.03
C GLU A 46 -14.42 -1.52 -2.75
N ALA A 47 -15.41 -0.72 -2.35
CA ALA A 47 -16.26 -0.97 -1.19
C ALA A 47 -17.05 -2.29 -1.32
N GLU A 48 -17.51 -2.64 -2.52
CA GLU A 48 -18.20 -3.92 -2.78
C GLU A 48 -17.26 -5.13 -2.62
N ARG A 49 -16.01 -4.99 -3.06
CA ARG A 49 -14.97 -6.04 -2.95
C ARG A 49 -14.25 -6.02 -1.62
N PHE A 50 -14.48 -5.01 -0.81
CA PHE A 50 -13.81 -4.79 0.45
C PHE A 50 -14.17 -5.91 1.42
N PRO A 51 -13.18 -6.59 2.02
CA PRO A 51 -13.48 -7.59 3.02
C PRO A 51 -14.21 -6.92 4.19
N ARG A 52 -15.33 -7.51 4.60
CA ARG A 52 -16.01 -7.13 5.85
C ARG A 52 -15.17 -7.62 7.03
N LEU A 53 -14.11 -6.89 7.36
CA LEU A 53 -13.35 -7.09 8.59
C LEU A 53 -14.21 -6.65 9.77
N SER A 54 -14.08 -7.35 10.90
CA SER A 54 -14.78 -7.03 12.14
C SER A 54 -14.00 -6.09 13.05
N ASP A 55 -12.82 -5.64 12.61
CA ASP A 55 -11.86 -4.88 13.41
C ASP A 55 -11.48 -3.61 12.63
N ASP A 56 -11.89 -2.47 13.18
CA ASP A 56 -11.64 -1.13 12.65
C ASP A 56 -10.13 -0.86 12.45
N LEU A 57 -9.27 -1.45 13.30
CA LEU A 57 -7.82 -1.35 13.13
C LEU A 57 -7.42 -1.98 11.79
N LEU A 58 -7.89 -3.20 11.52
CA LEU A 58 -7.58 -3.91 10.28
C LEU A 58 -8.18 -3.19 9.06
N HIS A 59 -9.37 -2.59 9.21
CA HIS A 59 -9.96 -1.75 8.16
C HIS A 59 -9.07 -0.55 7.85
N ALA A 60 -8.63 0.18 8.88
CA ALA A 60 -7.78 1.35 8.70
C ALA A 60 -6.45 0.99 8.01
N TRP A 61 -5.78 -0.06 8.46
CA TRP A 61 -4.54 -0.53 7.84
C TRP A 61 -4.72 -0.98 6.39
N PHE A 62 -5.85 -1.61 6.05
CA PHE A 62 -6.14 -1.99 4.68
C PHE A 62 -6.34 -0.75 3.79
N ILE A 63 -7.16 0.20 4.23
CA ILE A 63 -7.41 1.44 3.48
C ILE A 63 -6.11 2.22 3.28
N LEU A 64 -5.26 2.27 4.31
CA LEU A 64 -3.94 2.89 4.23
C LEU A 64 -3.09 2.26 3.12
N GLN A 65 -2.96 0.93 3.12
CA GLN A 65 -2.16 0.21 2.13
C GLN A 65 -2.75 0.36 0.72
N LEU A 66 -4.08 0.38 0.58
CA LEU A 66 -4.73 0.61 -0.70
C LEU A 66 -4.49 2.05 -1.19
N GLY A 67 -4.59 3.06 -0.32
CA GLY A 67 -4.31 4.45 -0.68
C GLY A 67 -2.86 4.67 -1.10
N TYR A 68 -1.91 4.03 -0.42
CA TYR A 68 -0.51 4.05 -0.84
C TYR A 68 -0.29 3.36 -2.17
N PHE A 69 -0.98 2.24 -2.39
CA PHE A 69 -0.95 1.54 -3.66
C PHE A 69 -1.53 2.41 -4.79
N LYS A 70 -2.62 3.14 -4.57
CA LYS A 70 -3.16 4.09 -5.57
C LYS A 70 -2.11 5.14 -5.96
N ALA A 71 -1.40 5.71 -4.98
CA ALA A 71 -0.45 6.78 -5.19
C ALA A 71 0.89 6.34 -5.84
N LYS A 72 1.41 5.15 -5.48
CA LYS A 72 2.76 4.71 -5.88
C LYS A 72 2.81 3.34 -6.57
N GLN A 73 1.69 2.62 -6.66
CA GLN A 73 1.56 1.28 -7.24
C GLN A 73 2.43 0.23 -6.53
N ARG A 74 2.62 0.36 -5.21
CA ARG A 74 3.42 -0.53 -4.37
C ARG A 74 2.88 -0.59 -2.94
N PHE A 75 3.24 -1.66 -2.25
CA PHE A 75 3.00 -1.82 -0.80
C PHE A 75 4.21 -1.34 -0.01
N PHE A 76 3.96 -0.85 1.20
CA PHE A 76 4.99 -0.31 2.08
C PHE A 76 5.03 -1.09 3.41
N PRO A 77 6.22 -1.33 3.98
CA PRO A 77 6.34 -1.98 5.28
C PRO A 77 5.53 -1.27 6.35
N LEU A 78 4.87 -2.02 7.22
CA LEU A 78 4.07 -1.45 8.30
C LEU A 78 5.00 -0.78 9.32
N ALA A 79 4.91 0.54 9.44
CA ALA A 79 5.71 1.33 10.36
C ALA A 79 4.79 2.34 11.07
N LEU A 80 4.25 1.95 12.23
CA LEU A 80 3.27 2.76 12.96
C LEU A 80 3.72 4.21 13.20
N PRO A 81 4.95 4.51 13.69
CA PRO A 81 5.32 5.88 14.01
C PRO A 81 5.26 6.81 12.81
N THR A 82 5.52 6.29 11.61
CA THR A 82 5.52 7.10 10.41
C THR A 82 4.09 7.23 9.85
N MET A 83 3.25 6.20 10.01
CA MET A 83 1.92 6.12 9.41
C MET A 83 0.78 6.56 10.34
N LEU A 84 1.10 7.02 11.55
CA LEU A 84 0.14 7.32 12.61
C LEU A 84 -0.89 8.37 12.16
N ASP A 85 -0.44 9.48 11.59
CA ASP A 85 -1.33 10.58 11.18
C ASP A 85 -2.34 10.13 10.11
N ASP A 86 -1.89 9.32 9.16
CA ASP A 86 -2.76 8.80 8.10
C ASP A 86 -3.75 7.76 8.65
N LEU A 87 -3.33 6.92 9.60
CA LEU A 87 -4.23 5.98 10.28
C LEU A 87 -5.29 6.70 11.10
N GLN A 88 -4.93 7.77 11.80
CA GLN A 88 -5.86 8.61 12.55
C GLN A 88 -6.88 9.27 11.61
N TYR A 89 -6.41 9.81 10.48
CA TYR A 89 -7.29 10.36 9.46
C TYR A 89 -8.29 9.31 8.95
N ILE A 90 -7.82 8.09 8.67
CA ILE A 90 -8.67 7.01 8.18
C ILE A 90 -9.68 6.55 9.24
N LEU A 91 -9.29 6.41 10.50
CA LEU A 91 -10.22 6.04 11.57
C LEU A 91 -11.32 7.10 11.75
N ALA A 92 -10.96 8.38 11.69
CA ALA A 92 -11.91 9.47 11.72
C ALA A 92 -12.86 9.42 10.51
N TYR A 93 -12.35 9.15 9.32
CA TYR A 93 -13.14 8.97 8.10
C TYR A 93 -14.13 7.79 8.19
N LEU A 94 -13.72 6.69 8.85
CA LEU A 94 -14.57 5.53 9.11
C LEU A 94 -15.61 5.78 10.21
N GLY A 95 -15.49 6.87 10.98
CA GLY A 95 -16.30 7.09 12.18
C GLY A 95 -16.01 6.08 13.30
N SER A 96 -14.80 5.51 13.32
CA SER A 96 -14.41 4.53 14.33
C SER A 96 -14.22 5.21 15.70
N PRO A 97 -14.69 4.59 16.80
CA PRO A 97 -14.44 5.10 18.15
C PRO A 97 -13.03 4.75 18.67
N MET A 98 -12.18 4.10 17.88
CA MET A 98 -10.87 3.64 18.30
C MET A 98 -9.95 4.78 18.69
N GLU A 99 -9.33 4.67 19.87
CA GLU A 99 -8.38 5.66 20.34
C GLU A 99 -6.99 5.46 19.72
N THR A 100 -6.23 6.54 19.66
CA THR A 100 -4.86 6.52 19.12
C THR A 100 -3.91 5.62 19.92
N ALA A 101 -4.21 5.40 21.20
CA ALA A 101 -3.44 4.51 22.08
C ALA A 101 -3.59 3.02 21.72
N ASP A 102 -4.70 2.65 21.06
CA ASP A 102 -4.97 1.27 20.64
C ASP A 102 -4.39 0.95 19.26
N LEU A 103 -3.94 1.97 18.52
CA LEU A 103 -3.28 1.81 17.25
C LEU A 103 -1.98 1.03 17.42
N ARG A 104 -1.90 -0.09 16.71
CA ARG A 104 -0.74 -0.98 16.71
C ARG A 104 -0.57 -1.61 15.34
N ILE A 105 0.64 -2.10 15.07
CA ILE A 105 0.89 -2.92 13.89
C ILE A 105 0.06 -4.22 14.05
N PRO A 106 -0.79 -4.59 13.08
CA PRO A 106 -1.56 -5.82 13.13
C PRO A 106 -0.64 -7.03 13.20
N ASN A 107 -1.01 -8.01 14.03
CA ASN A 107 -0.30 -9.29 14.04
C ASN A 107 -0.67 -10.06 12.74
N PRO A 108 0.29 -10.59 11.99
CA PRO A 108 0.00 -11.42 10.82
C PRO A 108 -1.01 -12.55 11.08
N HIS A 109 -1.05 -13.06 12.30
CA HIS A 109 -1.95 -14.14 12.71
C HIS A 109 -3.38 -13.68 13.06
N THR A 110 -3.63 -12.38 13.32
CA THR A 110 -4.98 -11.89 13.65
C THR A 110 -5.90 -11.82 12.44
N THR A 111 -5.35 -11.55 11.26
CA THR A 111 -6.11 -11.35 10.03
C THR A 111 -6.78 -12.63 9.50
N ASN A 112 -6.21 -13.82 9.76
CA ASN A 112 -6.83 -15.09 9.37
C ASN A 112 -8.06 -15.44 10.22
N ARG A 113 -8.18 -14.89 11.43
CA ARG A 113 -9.27 -15.20 12.36
C ARG A 113 -10.51 -14.33 12.14
N SER A 114 -10.31 -13.10 11.67
CA SER A 114 -11.37 -12.09 11.47
C SER A 114 -11.96 -12.06 10.05
N MET A 115 -11.49 -12.89 9.11
CA MET A 115 -12.12 -13.02 7.80
C MET A 115 -13.36 -13.93 7.89
N PRO A 116 -14.57 -13.46 7.49
CA PRO A 116 -15.70 -14.36 7.30
C PRO A 116 -15.34 -15.40 6.22
N ASN A 117 -15.78 -16.65 6.41
CA ASN A 117 -15.44 -17.82 5.60
C ASN A 117 -15.60 -17.53 4.08
N ILE A 118 -14.49 -17.21 3.41
CA ILE A 118 -14.47 -16.92 1.98
C ILE A 118 -14.65 -18.26 1.23
N PRO A 119 -15.63 -18.38 0.31
CA PRO A 119 -15.85 -19.61 -0.45
C PRO A 119 -14.58 -20.06 -1.17
N ALA A 120 -14.32 -21.37 -1.18
CA ALA A 120 -13.06 -21.97 -1.60
C ALA A 120 -12.59 -21.57 -3.02
N ALA A 121 -13.50 -21.12 -3.89
CA ALA A 121 -13.21 -20.59 -5.21
C ALA A 121 -12.34 -19.32 -5.19
N ASN A 122 -12.39 -18.53 -4.12
CA ASN A 122 -11.61 -17.29 -3.96
C ASN A 122 -10.39 -17.45 -3.04
N ARG A 123 -10.03 -18.69 -2.67
CA ARG A 123 -8.96 -19.02 -1.71
C ARG A 123 -7.53 -18.75 -2.22
N ARG A 124 -7.38 -18.07 -3.36
CA ARG A 124 -6.09 -17.74 -4.00
C ARG A 124 -5.72 -16.27 -3.93
N VAL A 125 -6.25 -15.51 -2.97
CA VAL A 125 -5.66 -14.22 -2.61
C VAL A 125 -5.11 -14.30 -1.19
N ASN A 126 -3.92 -14.87 -1.10
CA ASN A 126 -3.13 -14.89 0.13
C ASN A 126 -2.49 -13.51 0.30
N ILE A 127 -3.28 -12.50 0.69
CA ILE A 127 -2.81 -11.11 0.82
C ILE A 127 -1.77 -10.99 1.96
N ILE A 128 -1.72 -11.97 2.86
CA ILE A 128 -0.88 -11.95 4.08
C ILE A 128 0.42 -12.74 3.92
N LYS A 129 0.88 -12.93 2.68
CA LYS A 129 2.26 -13.38 2.42
C LYS A 129 3.17 -12.28 1.85
N TYR A 130 2.70 -11.03 1.76
CA TYR A 130 3.42 -9.93 1.11
C TYR A 130 3.98 -8.86 2.06
N PHE A 131 4.46 -9.25 3.25
CA PHE A 131 5.41 -8.42 4.01
C PHE A 131 6.73 -9.17 4.20
N PRO A 132 7.58 -9.30 3.16
CA PRO A 132 8.98 -9.61 3.39
C PRO A 132 9.73 -8.35 3.84
N VAL A 133 10.70 -8.60 4.71
CA VAL A 133 11.74 -7.69 5.22
C VAL A 133 12.55 -7.08 4.07
#